data_AF-A0A6J3LU33-F1
#
_entry.id   AF-A0A6J3LU33-F1
#
_cell.length_a   1.000
_cell.length_b   1.000
_cell.length_c   1.000
_cell.angle_alpha   90.00
_cell.angle_beta   90.00
_cell.angle_gamma   90.00
#
_symmetry.space_group_name_H-M   'P 1'
#
loop_
_entity.id
_entity.type
_entity.pdbx_description
1 polymer ?
#
loop_
_entity_poly.entity_id
_entity_poly.type
_entity_poly.pdbx_seq_one_letter_code
_entity_poly.pdbx_strand_id
1 'polypeptide(L)'
;MPTGAGKSVLFMLPAWAEPGGTSVVVVPLKGLREDMLRRCEALGITCAVWNERRQPDAASIVLVTPEAALDSQGSFPTYLQRIQATRQLDRIVIDECHVLLNDQLDFRKRLQQLGKLVATQTQIVAGCE
;
A
#
# COMPACT_ATOMS: atom_id res chain seq x y z
N MET A 1 -13.10 17.65 -9.65
CA MET A 1 -12.26 18.47 -8.77
C MET A 1 -10.81 18.15 -9.10
N PRO A 2 -9.90 19.13 -9.19
CA PRO A 2 -8.51 18.84 -9.53
C PRO A 2 -7.85 18.19 -8.30
N THR A 3 -7.28 17.01 -8.50
CA THR A 3 -6.61 16.22 -7.46
C THR A 3 -5.47 17.04 -6.86
N GLY A 4 -5.70 17.50 -5.63
CA GLY A 4 -4.83 18.43 -4.92
C GLY A 4 -3.52 17.75 -4.52
N ALA A 5 -2.41 18.31 -4.98
CA ALA A 5 -1.03 17.93 -4.67
C ALA A 5 -0.69 17.79 -3.17
N GLY A 6 -1.60 18.20 -2.27
CA GLY A 6 -1.47 18.16 -0.81
C GLY A 6 -1.90 16.85 -0.11
N LYS A 7 -2.74 16.00 -0.72
CA LYS A 7 -3.18 14.74 -0.06
C LYS A 7 -2.14 13.63 -0.14
N SER A 8 -1.35 13.58 -1.22
CA SER A 8 -0.22 12.63 -1.33
C SER A 8 0.83 12.83 -0.22
N VAL A 9 0.93 14.04 0.35
CA VAL A 9 1.84 14.36 1.48
C VAL A 9 1.39 13.70 2.79
N LEU A 10 0.08 13.48 2.99
CA LEU A 10 -0.45 12.93 4.23
C LEU A 10 -0.10 11.44 4.45
N PHE A 11 0.16 10.68 3.38
CA PHE A 11 0.57 9.27 3.49
C PHE A 11 2.09 9.08 3.53
N MET A 12 2.87 10.07 3.10
CA MET A 12 4.33 10.02 3.22
C MET A 12 4.82 10.38 4.63
N LEU A 13 4.04 11.18 5.37
CA LEU A 13 4.36 11.57 6.75
C LEU A 13 4.48 10.36 7.72
N PRO A 14 3.61 9.33 7.68
CA PRO A 14 3.78 8.12 8.49
C PRO A 14 4.96 7.24 8.06
N ALA A 15 5.30 7.22 6.77
CA ALA A 15 6.45 6.45 6.27
C ALA A 15 7.80 7.09 6.69
N TRP A 16 7.81 8.39 6.98
CA TRP A 16 8.96 9.11 7.50
C TRP A 16 9.14 8.96 9.02
N ALA A 17 8.08 8.56 9.75
CA ALA A 17 8.02 8.67 11.20
C ALA A 17 8.65 7.50 11.98
N GLU A 18 8.85 6.32 11.37
CA GLU A 18 9.50 5.17 12.05
C GLU A 18 10.50 4.47 11.14
N PRO A 19 11.81 4.66 11.36
CA PRO A 19 12.84 3.94 10.64
C PRO A 19 12.99 2.53 11.24
N GLY A 20 12.45 1.50 10.58
CA GLY A 20 12.62 0.13 11.03
C GLY A 20 12.03 -0.97 10.13
N GLY A 21 10.91 -0.71 9.47
CA GLY A 21 10.25 -1.70 8.63
C GLY A 21 9.75 -1.18 7.28
N THR A 22 8.92 -2.00 6.64
CA THR A 22 8.33 -1.81 5.33
C THR A 22 6.90 -1.33 5.48
N SER A 23 6.60 -0.20 4.85
CA SER A 23 5.25 0.33 4.68
C SER A 23 4.69 -0.13 3.33
N VAL A 24 3.55 -0.81 3.35
CA VAL A 24 2.86 -1.26 2.14
C VAL A 24 1.77 -0.26 1.78
N VAL A 25 1.74 0.22 0.54
CA VAL A 25 0.74 1.18 0.07
C VAL A 25 0.01 0.62 -1.14
N VAL A 26 -1.30 0.38 -1.03
CA VAL A 26 -2.16 -0.03 -2.14
C VAL A 26 -2.63 1.21 -2.88
N VAL A 27 -2.24 1.35 -4.14
CA VAL A 27 -2.51 2.55 -4.96
C VAL A 27 -3.15 2.15 -6.30
N PRO A 28 -4.43 2.51 -6.54
CA PRO A 28 -5.14 2.15 -7.77
C PRO A 28 -4.61 2.89 -9.01
N LEU A 29 -4.29 4.17 -8.87
CA LEU A 29 -3.95 5.02 -10.00
C LEU A 29 -2.47 4.92 -10.36
N LYS A 30 -2.18 4.58 -11.63
CA LYS A 30 -0.79 4.49 -12.14
C LYS A 30 -0.02 5.81 -12.00
N GLY A 31 -0.64 6.93 -12.38
CA GLY A 31 -0.01 8.25 -12.27
C GLY A 31 0.37 8.59 -10.82
N LEU A 32 -0.47 8.19 -9.86
CA LEU A 32 -0.19 8.41 -8.44
C LEU A 32 0.99 7.57 -7.93
N ARG A 33 1.11 6.31 -8.38
CA ARG A 33 2.30 5.48 -8.08
C ARG A 33 3.58 6.11 -8.63
N GLU A 34 3.55 6.61 -9.87
CA GLU A 34 4.70 7.27 -10.48
C GLU A 34 5.08 8.55 -9.73
N ASP A 35 4.09 9.34 -9.30
CA ASP A 35 4.31 10.53 -8.47
C ASP A 35 4.95 10.16 -7.12
N MET A 36 4.47 9.10 -6.47
CA MET A 36 5.03 8.62 -5.20
C MET A 36 6.48 8.15 -5.36
N LEU A 37 6.81 7.42 -6.42
CA LEU A 37 8.20 7.00 -6.71
C LEU A 37 9.12 8.23 -6.84
N ARG A 38 8.71 9.23 -7.64
CA ARG A 38 9.50 10.46 -7.82
C ARG A 38 9.71 11.22 -6.51
N ARG A 39 8.69 11.28 -5.64
CA ARG A 39 8.81 11.93 -4.33
C ARG A 39 9.70 11.14 -3.37
N CYS A 40 9.61 9.81 -3.37
CA CYS A 40 10.48 8.96 -2.55
C CYS A 40 11.95 9.13 -2.96
N GLU A 41 12.23 9.16 -4.26
CA GLU A 41 13.57 9.41 -4.80
C GLU A 41 14.09 10.80 -4.37
N ALA A 42 13.27 11.85 -4.50
CA ALA A 42 13.64 13.20 -4.06
C ALA A 42 13.92 13.32 -2.55
N LEU A 43 13.33 12.44 -1.74
CA LEU A 43 13.50 12.39 -0.28
C LEU A 43 14.54 11.36 0.18
N GLY A 44 15.17 10.62 -0.74
CA GLY A 44 16.12 9.55 -0.41
C GLY A 44 15.49 8.32 0.28
N ILE A 45 14.18 8.11 0.11
CA ILE A 45 13.44 6.99 0.69
C ILE A 45 13.47 5.81 -0.29
N THR A 46 13.84 4.62 0.18
CA THR A 46 13.81 3.41 -0.67
C THR A 46 12.37 2.99 -0.93
N CYS A 47 11.93 3.17 -2.18
CA CYS A 47 10.56 2.87 -2.60
C CYS A 47 10.59 1.97 -3.84
N ALA A 48 9.75 0.95 -3.85
CA ALA A 48 9.64 0.00 -4.95
C ALA A 48 8.18 -0.34 -5.25
N VAL A 49 7.90 -0.59 -6.53
CA VAL A 49 6.61 -1.17 -6.94
C VAL A 49 6.70 -2.68 -6.76
N TRP A 50 5.66 -3.26 -6.16
CA TRP A 50 5.52 -4.70 -6.03
C TRP A 50 5.64 -5.38 -7.38
N ASN A 51 6.51 -6.38 -7.44
CA ASN A 51 6.72 -7.21 -8.61
C ASN A 51 6.96 -8.65 -8.14
N GLU A 52 6.13 -9.58 -8.59
CA GLU A 52 6.20 -10.99 -8.20
C GLU A 52 7.57 -11.63 -8.49
N ARG A 53 8.27 -11.13 -9.52
CA ARG A 53 9.60 -11.63 -9.93
C ARG A 53 10.74 -11.05 -9.11
N ARG A 54 10.52 -9.95 -8.38
CA ARG A 54 11.55 -9.23 -7.63
C ARG A 54 10.97 -8.69 -6.32
N GLN A 55 11.22 -9.43 -5.24
CA GLN A 55 10.73 -9.06 -3.92
C GLN A 55 11.48 -7.81 -3.41
N PRO A 56 10.75 -6.77 -2.95
CA PRO A 56 11.33 -5.49 -2.56
C PRO A 56 11.79 -5.48 -1.09
N ASP A 57 12.59 -6.47 -0.67
CA ASP A 57 12.94 -6.71 0.74
C ASP A 57 13.72 -5.59 1.42
N ALA A 58 14.40 -4.73 0.65
CA ALA A 58 15.15 -3.58 1.16
C ALA A 58 14.38 -2.25 1.05
N ALA A 59 13.14 -2.26 0.56
CA ALA A 59 12.35 -1.05 0.38
C ALA A 59 11.61 -0.68 1.67
N SER A 60 11.76 0.56 2.10
CA SER A 60 10.96 1.14 3.18
C SER A 60 9.50 1.33 2.76
N ILE A 61 9.25 1.53 1.45
CA ILE A 61 7.89 1.65 0.90
C ILE A 61 7.70 0.68 -0.26
N VAL A 62 6.62 -0.10 -0.20
CA VAL A 62 6.21 -1.01 -1.27
C VAL A 62 4.86 -0.57 -1.81
N LEU A 63 4.84 -0.11 -3.05
CA LEU A 63 3.63 0.30 -3.77
C LEU A 63 3.01 -0.91 -4.45
N VAL A 64 1.75 -1.20 -4.16
CA VAL A 64 1.02 -2.38 -4.63
C VAL A 64 -0.21 -1.94 -5.40
N THR A 65 -0.55 -2.65 -6.46
CA THR A 65 -1.79 -2.43 -7.19
C THR A 65 -2.97 -3.12 -6.47
N PRO A 66 -4.20 -2.60 -6.54
CA PRO A 66 -5.40 -3.30 -6.09
C PRO A 66 -5.48 -4.78 -6.48
N GLU A 67 -5.14 -5.07 -7.74
CA GLU A 67 -5.25 -6.40 -8.33
C GLU A 67 -4.32 -7.38 -7.62
N ALA A 68 -3.04 -7.03 -7.50
CA ALA A 68 -2.07 -7.81 -6.72
C ALA A 68 -2.41 -7.92 -5.23
N ALA A 69 -2.99 -6.87 -4.62
CA ALA A 69 -3.38 -6.88 -3.21
C ALA A 69 -4.59 -7.79 -2.93
N LEU A 70 -5.51 -7.92 -3.90
CA LEU A 70 -6.74 -8.70 -3.79
C LEU A 70 -6.61 -10.11 -4.36
N ASP A 71 -5.53 -10.41 -5.07
CA ASP A 71 -5.26 -11.75 -5.59
C ASP A 71 -4.84 -12.70 -4.44
N SER A 72 -5.81 -13.46 -3.94
CA SER A 72 -5.59 -14.45 -2.89
C SER A 72 -4.73 -15.65 -3.32
N GLN A 73 -4.56 -15.88 -4.63
CA GLN A 73 -3.71 -16.94 -5.17
C GLN A 73 -2.33 -16.41 -5.62
N GLY A 74 -2.14 -15.10 -5.57
CA GLY A 74 -0.89 -14.44 -5.97
C GLY A 74 0.23 -14.61 -4.94
N SER A 75 1.42 -14.12 -5.32
CA SER A 75 2.60 -14.17 -4.45
C SER A 75 2.63 -13.07 -3.37
N PHE A 76 1.78 -12.04 -3.51
CA PHE A 76 1.74 -10.91 -2.59
C PHE A 76 1.27 -11.25 -1.17
N PRO A 77 0.18 -12.04 -0.96
CA PRO A 77 -0.19 -12.50 0.38
C PRO A 77 0.93 -13.26 1.10
N THR A 78 1.68 -14.10 0.39
CA THR A 78 2.83 -14.83 0.95
C THR A 78 3.96 -13.89 1.37
N TYR A 79 4.27 -12.89 0.53
CA TYR A 79 5.22 -11.84 0.89
C TYR A 79 4.79 -11.07 2.13
N LEU A 80 3.52 -10.62 2.18
CA LEU A 80 2.98 -9.87 3.30
C LEU A 80 3.05 -10.68 4.60
N GLN A 81 2.67 -11.95 4.57
CA GLN A 81 2.79 -12.87 5.71
C GLN A 81 4.24 -13.02 6.18
N ARG A 82 5.22 -13.08 5.26
CA ARG A 82 6.64 -13.18 5.60
C ARG A 82 7.17 -11.93 6.30
N ILE A 83 6.92 -10.74 5.74
CA ILE A 83 7.37 -9.48 6.37
C ILE A 83 6.64 -9.22 7.69
N GLN A 84 5.40 -9.70 7.82
CA GLN A 84 4.69 -9.66 9.10
C GLN A 84 5.30 -10.62 10.13
N ALA A 85 5.55 -11.89 9.77
CA ALA A 85 6.11 -12.90 10.67
C ALA A 85 7.51 -12.52 11.18
N THR A 86 8.26 -11.76 10.38
CA THR A 86 9.60 -11.23 10.73
C THR A 86 9.55 -9.87 11.43
N ARG A 87 8.35 -9.35 11.74
CA ARG A 87 8.12 -8.01 12.34
C ARG A 87 8.75 -6.86 11.53
N GLN A 88 8.76 -7.02 10.21
CA GLN A 88 9.21 -6.01 9.26
C GLN A 88 8.05 -5.26 8.61
N LEU A 89 6.79 -5.62 8.88
CA LEU A 89 5.62 -4.88 8.39
C LEU A 89 5.23 -3.80 9.39
N ASP A 90 5.35 -2.53 9.00
CA ASP A 90 5.00 -1.39 9.87
C ASP A 90 3.53 -0.97 9.71
N ARG A 91 3.12 -0.77 8.45
CA ARG A 91 1.79 -0.24 8.13
C ARG A 91 1.30 -0.70 6.76
N ILE A 92 -0.02 -0.75 6.59
CA ILE A 92 -0.70 -0.96 5.31
C ILE A 92 -1.59 0.25 5.08
N VAL A 93 -1.30 1.00 4.02
CA VAL A 93 -2.05 2.17 3.59
C VAL A 93 -2.86 1.79 2.35
N ILE A 94 -4.13 2.19 2.32
CA ILE A 94 -5.00 1.96 1.17
C ILE A 94 -5.45 3.32 0.67
N ASP A 95 -4.94 3.70 -0.50
CA ASP A 95 -5.27 4.96 -1.15
C ASP A 95 -6.49 4.80 -2.04
N GLU A 96 -7.31 5.85 -2.11
CA GLU A 96 -8.57 5.88 -2.85
C GLU A 96 -9.48 4.68 -2.50
N CYS A 97 -9.72 4.51 -1.21
CA CYS A 97 -10.45 3.38 -0.62
C CYS A 97 -11.81 3.11 -1.30
N HIS A 98 -12.46 4.18 -1.76
CA HIS A 98 -13.73 4.14 -2.47
C HIS A 98 -13.61 3.56 -3.90
N VAL A 99 -12.48 3.74 -4.59
CA VAL A 99 -12.26 3.18 -5.95
C VAL A 99 -12.21 1.65 -5.89
N LEU A 100 -11.60 1.11 -4.85
CA LEU A 100 -11.57 -0.34 -4.58
C LEU A 100 -12.95 -0.92 -4.24
N LEU A 101 -13.84 -0.08 -3.74
CA LEU A 101 -15.13 -0.43 -3.15
C LEU A 101 -16.32 0.03 -4.01
N ASN A 102 -16.06 0.62 -5.18
CA ASN A 102 -17.09 1.26 -6.01
C ASN A 102 -18.05 0.25 -6.67
N ASP A 103 -17.73 -1.04 -6.63
CA ASP A 103 -18.59 -2.11 -7.16
C ASP A 103 -19.44 -2.73 -6.04
N GLN A 104 -20.71 -2.34 -5.97
CA GLN A 104 -21.66 -2.71 -4.90
C GLN A 104 -21.85 -4.23 -4.76
N LEU A 105 -21.63 -5.01 -5.81
CA LEU A 105 -21.80 -6.47 -5.83
C LEU A 105 -20.63 -7.22 -5.16
N ASP A 106 -19.41 -6.69 -5.23
CA ASP A 106 -18.21 -7.31 -4.67
C ASP A 106 -17.68 -6.59 -3.42
N PHE A 107 -18.32 -5.49 -3.00
CA PHE A 107 -17.96 -4.69 -1.83
C PHE A 107 -17.66 -5.54 -0.59
N ARG A 108 -18.57 -6.44 -0.20
CA ARG A 108 -18.38 -7.29 1.00
C ARG A 108 -17.20 -8.24 0.87
N LYS A 109 -16.99 -8.83 -0.31
CA LYS A 109 -15.88 -9.78 -0.53
C LYS A 109 -14.55 -9.05 -0.54
N ARG A 110 -14.47 -7.90 -1.23
CA ARG A 110 -13.28 -7.05 -1.25
C ARG A 110 -12.98 -6.48 0.13
N LEU A 111 -13.99 -6.05 0.88
CA LEU A 111 -13.84 -5.59 2.27
C LEU A 111 -13.41 -6.73 3.19
N GLN A 112 -13.87 -7.97 2.99
CA GLN A 112 -13.38 -9.14 3.74
C GLN A 112 -11.94 -9.49 3.39
N GLN A 113 -11.55 -9.41 2.12
CA GLN A 113 -10.18 -9.64 1.67
C GLN A 113 -9.24 -8.55 2.21
N LEU A 114 -9.63 -7.28 2.08
CA LEU A 114 -8.94 -6.16 2.74
C LEU A 114 -8.91 -6.38 4.25
N GLY A 115 -10.02 -6.77 4.86
CA GLY A 115 -10.15 -7.11 6.28
C GLY A 115 -9.15 -8.17 6.75
N LYS A 116 -8.83 -9.16 5.91
CA LYS A 116 -7.77 -10.15 6.20
C LYS A 116 -6.38 -9.53 6.15
N LEU A 117 -6.15 -8.53 5.31
CA LEU A 117 -4.93 -7.71 5.33
C LEU A 117 -4.91 -6.81 6.58
N VAL A 118 -6.08 -6.29 7.00
CA VAL A 118 -6.30 -5.37 8.14
C VAL A 118 -6.21 -6.06 9.50
N ALA A 119 -6.51 -7.36 9.61
CA ALA A 119 -6.45 -8.09 10.89
C ALA A 119 -5.03 -8.21 11.48
N THR A 120 -4.03 -7.69 10.75
CA THR A 120 -2.65 -7.53 11.19
C THR A 120 -2.55 -6.23 12.01
N GLN A 121 -1.79 -6.20 13.12
CA GLN A 121 -1.70 -5.07 14.07
C GLN A 121 -1.05 -3.81 13.45
N THR A 122 -1.74 -3.21 12.49
CA THR A 122 -1.14 -2.38 11.46
C THR A 122 -2.03 -1.15 11.26
N GLN A 123 -1.47 0.05 11.38
CA GLN A 123 -2.24 1.30 11.23
C GLN A 123 -2.73 1.43 9.79
N ILE A 124 -4.06 1.50 9.61
CA ILE A 124 -4.67 1.79 8.32
C ILE A 124 -4.99 3.26 8.24
N VAL A 125 -4.36 3.92 7.28
CA VAL A 125 -4.77 5.25 6.85
C VAL A 125 -5.55 5.06 5.55
N ALA A 126 -6.86 5.20 5.64
CA ALA A 126 -7.72 5.30 4.47
C ALA A 126 -7.93 6.78 4.18
N GLY A 127 -7.29 7.30 3.13
CA GLY A 127 -7.67 8.59 2.58
C GLY A 127 -8.86 8.36 1.67
N CYS A 128 -9.99 8.94 2.03
CA CYS A 128 -11.15 9.00 1.17
C CYS A 128 -11.52 10.49 1.05
N GLU A 129 -11.71 10.96 -0.19
CA GLU A 129 -12.22 12.31 -0.46
C GLU A 129 -13.72 12.41 -0.19
#